data_AF-A0A7J4T1Y9-F1
#
_entry.id   AF-A0A7J4T1Y9-F1
#
_cell.length_a   1.000
_cell.length_b   1.000
_cell.length_c   1.000
_cell.angle_alpha   90.00
_cell.angle_beta   90.00
_cell.angle_gamma   90.00
#
_symmetry.space_group_name_H-M   'P 1'
#
loop_
_entity.id
_entity.type
_entity.pdbx_description
1 polymer ?
#
loop_
_entity_poly.entity_id
_entity_poly.type
_entity_poly.pdbx_seq_one_letter_code
_entity_poly.pdbx_strand_id
1 'polypeptide(L)'
;MKDKWLGIPLIILLLSASLISFFNQDQIEDWLQNNSLSKNQEEINTLGIQQNENWPVLIVNFQDQMMDSHSAVTQAEQLLVPHSQEYFSQLSNDYVNLSIDIHQTVAVADGDLADYGGDNGVERDSSNNGLHLPMNLASEVINANKNQLNWSKYDLNSDGYVDRLLILHTTVGQEVGGNSNRIWSHFTTLDEIIDLGDGLKVGHYTMAGLGSGQSGFGTAMHEMLHQMGAYDLYPSHGQQSSLWKGVGDWGIMASGNWNGGGSKPALPMSSTMETIGLDNYQVVDLSWIQDDGFCQGPELIFDVGQNSNVNYKIMIGQDEYVWIEYRGDNVYDNLLPASGVLVSYQDFSVDGFDDNELNVDNQRPYLKIIEADGRQDLLQGMNDGDASDVFTNGTTFGSKGVEIRNHDGFLVDWYAEVSIEIKPVIKIKSDSCQSELTGNLPDHSITMLINESIELSLLSTIDCQISNQLQSTDGRLIAISDNELYAGIEKKLTLTFNSVSNPNSLTKLTGKLVCG
;
A
#
# COMPACT_ATOMS: atom_id res chain seq x y z
N MET A 1 20.02 53.63 22.56
CA MET A 1 19.04 52.71 23.19
C MET A 1 17.64 52.95 22.60
N LYS A 2 17.44 52.73 21.29
CA LYS A 2 16.10 52.80 20.66
C LYS A 2 15.76 51.58 19.77
N ASP A 3 16.74 50.74 19.43
CA ASP A 3 16.49 49.59 18.54
C ASP A 3 16.19 48.26 19.23
N LYS A 4 16.22 48.21 20.58
CA LYS A 4 15.90 46.97 21.34
C LYS A 4 14.40 46.78 21.63
N TRP A 5 13.57 47.80 21.39
CA TRP A 5 12.14 47.76 21.71
C TRP A 5 11.24 47.31 20.54
N LEU A 6 11.78 47.20 19.31
CA LEU A 6 11.07 46.65 18.15
C LEU A 6 11.29 45.14 17.97
N GLY A 7 12.39 44.59 18.50
CA GLY A 7 12.69 43.16 18.42
C GLY A 7 11.77 42.30 19.29
N ILE A 8 11.42 42.76 20.49
CA ILE A 8 10.56 42.00 21.42
C ILE A 8 9.13 41.81 20.86
N PRO A 9 8.45 42.84 20.34
CA PRO A 9 7.15 42.68 19.69
C PRO A 9 7.20 41.77 18.47
N LEU A 10 8.27 41.87 17.66
CA LEU A 10 8.44 41.04 16.46
C LEU A 10 8.67 39.57 16.83
N ILE A 11 9.45 39.29 17.87
CA ILE A 11 9.67 37.93 18.38
C ILE A 11 8.37 37.35 18.94
N ILE A 12 7.60 38.13 19.70
CA ILE A 12 6.30 37.70 20.21
C ILE A 12 5.33 37.43 19.05
N LEU A 13 5.33 38.29 18.03
CA LEU A 13 4.50 38.10 16.84
C LEU A 13 4.89 36.81 16.09
N LEU A 14 6.19 36.58 15.86
CA LEU A 14 6.69 35.38 15.17
C LEU A 14 6.44 34.11 16.00
N LEU A 15 6.60 34.15 17.32
CA LEU A 15 6.27 33.03 18.21
C LEU A 15 4.76 32.76 18.26
N SER A 16 3.95 33.81 18.25
CA SER A 16 2.49 33.66 18.17
C SER A 16 2.05 33.10 16.82
N ALA A 17 2.68 33.54 15.73
CA ALA A 17 2.43 33.01 14.39
C ALA A 17 2.89 31.56 14.26
N SER A 18 4.02 31.18 14.86
CA SER A 18 4.48 29.77 14.88
C SER A 18 3.57 28.90 15.75
N LEU A 19 3.09 29.40 16.89
CA LEU A 19 2.11 28.70 17.74
C LEU A 19 0.78 28.50 17.00
N ILE A 20 0.26 29.56 16.37
CA ILE A 20 -0.95 29.48 15.55
C ILE A 20 -0.71 28.49 14.39
N SER A 21 0.47 28.51 13.78
CA SER A 21 0.81 27.59 12.71
C SER A 21 0.91 26.14 13.15
N PHE A 22 1.43 25.90 14.34
CA PHE A 22 1.51 24.57 14.92
C PHE A 22 0.13 24.01 15.29
N PHE A 23 -0.78 24.84 15.80
CA PHE A 23 -2.14 24.41 16.17
C PHE A 23 -3.13 24.34 15.00
N ASN A 24 -2.77 24.89 13.84
CA ASN A 24 -3.63 24.92 12.65
C ASN A 24 -2.85 24.41 11.44
N GLN A 25 -2.01 23.39 11.64
CA GLN A 25 -1.13 22.86 10.60
C GLN A 25 -1.95 22.48 9.36
N ASP A 26 -3.00 21.67 9.54
CA ASP A 26 -3.90 21.25 8.45
C ASP A 26 -4.53 22.44 7.73
N GLN A 27 -5.02 23.45 8.45
CA GLN A 27 -5.62 24.64 7.82
C GLN A 27 -4.61 25.51 7.09
N ILE A 28 -3.35 25.54 7.54
CA ILE A 28 -2.28 26.30 6.89
C ILE A 28 -1.76 25.53 5.69
N GLU A 29 -1.67 24.22 5.77
CA GLU A 29 -1.32 23.33 4.68
C GLU A 29 -2.39 23.39 3.58
N ASP A 30 -3.67 23.27 3.94
CA ASP A 30 -4.82 23.54 3.07
C ASP A 30 -4.75 24.96 2.49
N TRP A 31 -4.46 25.97 3.31
CA TRP A 31 -4.38 27.35 2.83
C TRP A 31 -3.19 27.55 1.89
N LEU A 32 -2.05 26.91 2.15
CA LEU A 32 -0.85 26.95 1.31
C LEU A 32 -1.08 26.19 -0.01
N GLN A 33 -1.73 25.03 0.01
CA GLN A 33 -2.16 24.32 -1.19
C GLN A 33 -3.13 25.20 -2.01
N ASN A 34 -4.15 25.77 -1.37
CA ASN A 34 -5.18 26.59 -2.01
C ASN A 34 -4.69 27.99 -2.47
N ASN A 35 -3.61 28.52 -1.89
CA ASN A 35 -3.06 29.85 -2.22
C ASN A 35 -1.66 29.81 -2.84
N SER A 36 -1.07 28.62 -2.99
CA SER A 36 -0.01 28.41 -3.96
C SER A 36 -0.57 28.77 -5.34
N LEU A 37 0.25 29.36 -6.20
CA LEU A 37 -0.12 29.52 -7.61
C LEU A 37 -0.08 28.13 -8.25
N SER A 38 -1.04 27.28 -7.92
CA SER A 38 -1.31 26.07 -8.67
C SER A 38 -1.81 26.55 -10.04
N LYS A 39 -1.05 26.23 -11.09
CA LYS A 39 -1.64 26.05 -12.42
C LYS A 39 -2.82 25.12 -12.14
N ASN A 40 -4.05 25.48 -12.52
CA ASN A 40 -5.19 24.54 -12.46
C ASN A 40 -4.80 23.33 -13.32
N GLN A 41 -4.08 22.36 -12.74
CA GLN A 41 -3.79 21.09 -13.35
C GLN A 41 -5.09 20.32 -13.24
N GLU A 42 -5.62 19.96 -14.41
CA GLU A 42 -6.74 19.05 -14.49
C GLU A 42 -6.33 17.78 -13.74
N GLU A 43 -7.15 17.34 -12.78
CA GLU A 43 -6.86 16.18 -11.94
C GLU A 43 -6.77 14.94 -12.83
N ILE A 44 -5.60 14.31 -12.86
CA ILE A 44 -5.36 13.10 -13.65
C ILE A 44 -5.67 11.91 -12.76
N ASN A 45 -6.81 11.28 -13.03
CA ASN A 45 -7.25 10.10 -12.28
C ASN A 45 -6.81 8.81 -12.97
N THR A 46 -6.54 7.79 -12.18
CA THR A 46 -6.41 6.41 -12.67
C THR A 46 -7.79 5.78 -12.77
N LEU A 47 -7.91 4.75 -13.62
CA LEU A 47 -9.13 3.97 -13.75
C LEU A 47 -8.87 2.55 -13.25
N GLY A 48 -9.63 2.14 -12.22
CA GLY A 48 -9.64 0.75 -11.75
C GLY A 48 -9.87 -0.26 -12.88
N ILE A 49 -9.62 -1.53 -12.60
CA ILE A 49 -9.67 -2.57 -13.62
C ILE A 49 -11.04 -2.66 -14.29
N GLN A 50 -11.04 -2.86 -15.60
CA GLN A 50 -12.25 -3.00 -16.40
C GLN A 50 -12.41 -4.44 -16.88
N GLN A 51 -13.64 -4.85 -17.18
CA GLN A 51 -13.89 -6.18 -17.74
C GLN A 51 -13.20 -6.37 -19.10
N ASN A 52 -13.16 -5.33 -19.93
CA ASN A 52 -12.49 -5.34 -21.22
C ASN A 52 -11.33 -4.35 -21.18
N GLU A 53 -10.12 -4.87 -21.10
CA GLU A 53 -8.89 -4.10 -21.04
C GLU A 53 -8.24 -4.03 -22.42
N ASN A 54 -7.86 -2.83 -22.87
CA ASN A 54 -7.15 -2.61 -24.13
C ASN A 54 -5.91 -1.76 -23.88
N TRP A 55 -4.72 -2.32 -24.09
CA TRP A 55 -3.47 -1.66 -23.73
C TRP A 55 -2.65 -1.31 -24.98
N PRO A 56 -2.47 -0.02 -25.32
CA PRO A 56 -1.51 0.38 -26.33
C PRO A 56 -0.08 0.24 -25.78
N VAL A 57 0.77 -0.42 -26.56
CA VAL A 57 2.20 -0.52 -26.27
C VAL A 57 2.98 0.20 -27.37
N LEU A 58 3.66 1.28 -26.98
CA LEU A 58 4.58 2.02 -27.84
C LEU A 58 6.02 1.58 -27.55
N ILE A 59 6.84 1.43 -28.59
CA ILE A 59 8.25 1.03 -28.43
C ILE A 59 9.15 2.16 -28.90
N VAL A 60 10.21 2.47 -28.13
CA VAL A 60 11.16 3.54 -28.43
C VAL A 60 12.62 3.09 -28.37
N ASN A 61 13.38 3.48 -29.39
CA ASN A 61 14.84 3.41 -29.46
C ASN A 61 15.47 4.77 -29.15
N PHE A 62 16.78 4.77 -28.91
CA PHE A 62 17.59 5.98 -28.74
C PHE A 62 18.61 6.11 -29.87
N GLN A 63 19.14 7.33 -30.11
CA GLN A 63 20.11 7.56 -31.19
C GLN A 63 21.38 6.71 -31.04
N ASP A 64 21.84 6.49 -29.81
CA ASP A 64 23.01 5.67 -29.48
C ASP A 64 22.69 4.19 -29.20
N GLN A 65 21.43 3.85 -28.96
CA GLN A 65 20.95 2.49 -28.66
C GLN A 65 19.78 2.12 -29.57
N MET A 66 20.09 1.43 -30.67
CA MET A 66 19.12 1.00 -31.66
C MET A 66 18.94 -0.52 -31.63
N MET A 67 17.71 -0.96 -31.38
CA MET A 67 17.24 -2.31 -31.69
C MET A 67 16.51 -2.32 -33.02
N ASP A 68 16.73 -3.36 -33.82
CA ASP A 68 15.97 -3.57 -35.06
C ASP A 68 14.46 -3.60 -34.78
N SER A 69 13.66 -2.87 -35.56
CA SER A 69 12.23 -2.68 -35.29
C SER A 69 11.44 -3.98 -35.27
N HIS A 70 11.73 -4.90 -36.18
CA HIS A 70 11.05 -6.19 -36.22
C HIS A 70 11.39 -7.03 -34.98
N SER A 71 12.65 -6.99 -34.56
CA SER A 71 13.13 -7.67 -33.36
C SER A 71 12.49 -7.11 -32.09
N ALA A 72 12.40 -5.78 -31.98
CA ALA A 72 11.79 -5.11 -30.83
C ALA A 72 10.29 -5.42 -30.70
N VAL A 73 9.54 -5.34 -31.80
CA VAL A 73 8.11 -5.70 -31.82
C VAL A 73 7.93 -7.18 -31.46
N THR A 74 8.69 -8.09 -32.08
CA THR A 74 8.62 -9.53 -31.78
C THR A 74 8.92 -9.82 -30.32
N GLN A 75 9.92 -9.15 -29.74
CA GLN A 75 10.29 -9.34 -28.34
C GLN A 75 9.20 -8.82 -27.40
N ALA A 76 8.60 -7.66 -27.70
CA ALA A 76 7.49 -7.12 -26.93
C ALA A 76 6.25 -8.04 -27.01
N GLU A 77 5.94 -8.58 -28.18
CA GLU A 77 4.83 -9.54 -28.38
C GLU A 77 5.03 -10.80 -27.55
N GLN A 78 6.23 -11.37 -27.58
CA GLN A 78 6.57 -12.57 -26.80
C GLN A 78 6.57 -12.30 -25.30
N LEU A 79 7.01 -11.12 -24.87
CA LEU A 79 7.09 -10.74 -23.47
C LEU A 79 5.72 -10.46 -22.85
N LEU A 80 4.87 -9.70 -23.54
CA LEU A 80 3.66 -9.16 -22.94
C LEU A 80 2.41 -9.97 -23.27
N VAL A 81 2.20 -10.37 -24.52
CA VAL A 81 0.88 -10.86 -24.97
C VAL A 81 0.44 -12.13 -24.22
N PRO A 82 1.16 -13.26 -24.30
CA PRO A 82 0.72 -14.48 -23.61
C PRO A 82 0.80 -14.34 -22.08
N HIS A 83 1.85 -13.70 -21.57
CA HIS A 83 2.12 -13.64 -20.14
C HIS A 83 1.18 -12.71 -19.38
N SER A 84 0.83 -11.55 -19.94
CA SER A 84 -0.14 -10.66 -19.29
C SER A 84 -1.55 -11.25 -19.35
N GLN A 85 -1.91 -11.95 -20.43
CA GLN A 85 -3.19 -12.66 -20.52
C GLN A 85 -3.30 -13.76 -19.46
N GLU A 86 -2.25 -14.58 -19.29
CA GLU A 86 -2.19 -15.59 -18.23
C GLU A 86 -2.24 -14.95 -16.83
N TYR A 87 -1.50 -13.87 -16.62
CA TYR A 87 -1.48 -13.14 -15.35
C TYR A 87 -2.85 -12.58 -14.98
N PHE A 88 -3.51 -11.85 -15.90
CA PHE A 88 -4.82 -11.24 -15.66
C PHE A 88 -5.95 -12.25 -15.59
N SER A 89 -5.87 -13.36 -16.33
CA SER A 89 -6.79 -14.49 -16.18
C SER A 89 -6.73 -15.03 -14.75
N GLN A 90 -5.53 -15.26 -14.22
CA GLN A 90 -5.38 -15.80 -12.86
C GLN A 90 -5.71 -14.77 -11.77
N LEU A 91 -5.27 -13.52 -11.93
CA LEU A 91 -5.53 -12.41 -11.02
C LEU A 91 -7.03 -12.09 -10.88
N SER A 92 -7.79 -12.23 -11.96
CA SER A 92 -9.20 -11.84 -12.02
C SER A 92 -10.19 -13.00 -12.06
N ASN A 93 -9.72 -14.26 -11.95
CA ASN A 93 -10.54 -15.45 -12.15
C ASN A 93 -11.32 -15.44 -13.48
N ASP A 94 -10.60 -15.16 -14.57
CA ASP A 94 -11.13 -15.02 -15.94
C ASP A 94 -12.15 -13.89 -16.15
N TYR A 95 -12.31 -12.96 -15.19
CA TYR A 95 -13.21 -11.82 -15.34
C TYR A 95 -12.72 -10.83 -16.41
N VAL A 96 -11.40 -10.59 -16.46
CA VAL A 96 -10.79 -9.61 -17.37
C VAL A 96 -10.45 -10.23 -18.72
N ASN A 97 -10.97 -9.62 -19.78
CA ASN A 97 -10.58 -9.90 -21.15
C ASN A 97 -9.54 -8.88 -21.60
N LEU A 98 -8.27 -9.29 -21.64
CA LEU A 98 -7.13 -8.42 -21.94
C LEU A 98 -6.68 -8.50 -23.41
N SER A 99 -6.71 -7.35 -24.10
CA SER A 99 -6.10 -7.13 -25.40
C SER A 99 -4.88 -6.22 -25.27
N ILE A 100 -3.72 -6.70 -25.75
CA ILE A 100 -2.49 -5.90 -25.83
C ILE A 100 -2.23 -5.54 -27.29
N ASP A 101 -2.19 -4.25 -27.58
CA ASP A 101 -1.98 -3.69 -28.91
C ASP A 101 -0.54 -3.17 -29.05
N ILE A 102 0.34 -4.00 -29.59
CA ILE A 102 1.73 -3.60 -29.83
C ILE A 102 1.83 -2.82 -31.14
N HIS A 103 2.18 -1.54 -31.02
CA HIS A 103 2.34 -0.69 -32.18
C HIS A 103 3.53 -1.14 -33.02
N GLN A 104 3.29 -1.35 -34.31
CA GLN A 104 4.27 -1.96 -35.22
C GLN A 104 5.40 -1.00 -35.63
N THR A 105 5.20 0.31 -35.42
CA THR A 105 6.23 1.32 -35.66
C THR A 105 6.99 1.60 -34.37
N VAL A 106 8.30 1.38 -34.40
CA VAL A 106 9.21 1.72 -33.30
C VAL A 106 9.65 3.18 -33.46
N ALA A 107 9.38 4.00 -32.46
CA ALA A 107 9.85 5.38 -32.41
C ALA A 107 11.37 5.43 -32.19
N VAL A 108 11.98 6.54 -32.59
CA VAL A 108 13.38 6.84 -32.27
C VAL A 108 13.36 8.19 -31.56
N ALA A 109 13.82 8.21 -30.31
CA ALA A 109 13.95 9.43 -29.52
C ALA A 109 14.91 10.42 -30.19
N ASP A 110 14.72 11.70 -29.95
CA ASP A 110 15.60 12.73 -30.53
C ASP A 110 17.03 12.69 -29.94
N GLY A 111 17.16 12.25 -28.68
CA GLY A 111 18.42 12.15 -27.94
C GLY A 111 18.99 10.74 -27.75
N ASP A 112 20.12 10.70 -27.05
CA ASP A 112 20.75 9.47 -26.56
C ASP A 112 20.05 9.00 -25.28
N LEU A 113 20.24 7.73 -24.87
CA LEU A 113 19.63 7.18 -23.65
C LEU A 113 19.88 8.06 -22.40
N ALA A 114 21.10 8.61 -22.28
CA ALA A 114 21.50 9.42 -21.13
C ALA A 114 20.78 10.79 -21.05
N ASP A 115 20.20 11.27 -22.15
CA ASP A 115 19.41 12.52 -22.15
C ASP A 115 18.07 12.34 -21.42
N TYR A 116 17.61 11.08 -21.28
CA TYR A 116 16.33 10.72 -20.68
C TYR A 116 16.46 9.92 -19.37
N GLY A 117 17.54 9.16 -19.18
CA GLY A 117 17.76 8.32 -17.99
C GLY A 117 18.98 8.71 -17.16
N GLY A 118 19.50 9.93 -17.34
CA GLY A 118 20.64 10.42 -16.58
C GLY A 118 20.26 10.78 -15.14
N ASP A 119 20.99 10.23 -14.16
CA ASP A 119 20.80 10.58 -12.75
C ASP A 119 21.47 11.93 -12.40
N ASN A 120 20.85 12.69 -11.51
CA ASN A 120 21.46 13.85 -10.87
C ASN A 120 21.70 13.58 -9.37
N GLY A 121 22.93 13.16 -9.06
CA GLY A 121 23.31 12.86 -7.68
C GLY A 121 22.68 11.57 -7.17
N VAL A 122 21.68 11.69 -6.28
CA VAL A 122 20.91 10.56 -5.73
C VAL A 122 19.52 10.44 -6.35
N GLU A 123 19.09 11.47 -7.08
CA GLU A 123 17.81 11.50 -7.77
C GLU A 123 17.98 10.82 -9.13
N ARG A 124 17.28 9.71 -9.32
CA ARG A 124 17.29 8.96 -10.58
C ARG A 124 16.58 9.74 -11.67
N ASP A 125 16.99 9.53 -12.93
CA ASP A 125 16.26 10.00 -14.10
C ASP A 125 15.94 11.51 -14.08
N SER A 126 16.80 12.31 -13.44
CA SER A 126 16.49 13.69 -13.10
C SER A 126 17.54 14.66 -13.63
N SER A 127 17.07 15.84 -14.02
CA SER A 127 17.95 16.94 -14.40
C SER A 127 18.52 17.65 -13.16
N ASN A 128 19.51 18.53 -13.38
CA ASN A 128 20.05 19.42 -12.35
C ASN A 128 19.00 20.37 -11.70
N ASN A 129 17.83 20.52 -12.32
CA ASN A 129 16.72 21.33 -11.82
C ASN A 129 15.54 20.49 -11.30
N GLY A 130 15.74 19.18 -11.09
CA GLY A 130 14.74 18.27 -10.53
C GLY A 130 13.63 17.89 -11.52
N LEU A 131 13.83 18.08 -12.83
CA LEU A 131 12.87 17.63 -13.84
C LEU A 131 13.02 16.12 -14.05
N HIS A 132 11.90 15.38 -13.99
CA HIS A 132 11.86 13.97 -14.38
C HIS A 132 12.03 13.82 -15.89
N LEU A 133 13.23 13.43 -16.32
CA LEU A 133 13.66 13.39 -17.72
C LEU A 133 12.86 12.41 -18.61
N PRO A 134 12.43 11.22 -18.14
CA PRO A 134 11.63 10.28 -18.94
C PRO A 134 10.30 10.83 -19.40
N MET A 135 9.76 11.86 -18.74
CA MET A 135 8.53 12.52 -19.15
C MET A 135 8.68 13.20 -20.53
N ASN A 136 9.88 13.69 -20.86
CA ASN A 136 10.19 14.22 -22.18
C ASN A 136 10.15 13.11 -23.24
N LEU A 137 10.71 11.94 -22.93
CA LEU A 137 10.66 10.78 -23.82
C LEU A 137 9.22 10.33 -24.07
N ALA A 138 8.41 10.24 -23.01
CA ALA A 138 7.00 9.90 -23.14
C ALA A 138 6.26 10.88 -24.05
N SER A 139 6.50 12.17 -23.86
CA SER A 139 5.91 13.24 -24.68
C SER A 139 6.33 13.13 -26.16
N GLU A 140 7.60 12.88 -26.45
CA GLU A 140 8.08 12.66 -27.82
C GLU A 140 7.40 11.45 -28.48
N VAL A 141 7.35 10.33 -27.76
CA VAL A 141 6.81 9.06 -28.27
C VAL A 141 5.31 9.15 -28.51
N ILE A 142 4.55 9.77 -27.60
CA ILE A 142 3.10 9.96 -27.76
C ILE A 142 2.83 10.88 -28.95
N ASN A 143 3.53 12.02 -29.06
CA ASN A 143 3.35 12.97 -30.17
C ASN A 143 3.71 12.36 -31.53
N ALA A 144 4.77 11.54 -31.60
CA ALA A 144 5.16 10.85 -32.84
C ALA A 144 4.10 9.86 -33.33
N ASN A 145 3.32 9.26 -32.41
CA ASN A 145 2.30 8.26 -32.71
C ASN A 145 0.86 8.80 -32.67
N LYS A 146 0.67 10.09 -32.37
CA LYS A 146 -0.65 10.73 -32.21
C LYS A 146 -1.61 10.45 -33.37
N ASN A 147 -1.14 10.48 -34.61
CA ASN A 147 -1.96 10.25 -35.82
C ASN A 147 -1.90 8.81 -36.36
N GLN A 148 -1.21 7.91 -35.66
CA GLN A 148 -0.98 6.52 -36.11
C GLN A 148 -1.86 5.51 -35.36
N LEU A 149 -2.37 5.90 -34.19
CA LEU A 149 -3.23 5.09 -33.33
C LEU A 149 -4.66 5.60 -33.34
N ASN A 150 -5.61 4.66 -33.18
CA ASN A 150 -6.98 5.01 -32.83
C ASN A 150 -7.12 5.06 -31.30
N TRP A 151 -6.82 6.22 -30.73
CA TRP A 151 -6.77 6.41 -29.27
C TRP A 151 -8.09 6.18 -28.55
N SER A 152 -9.23 6.32 -29.25
CA SER A 152 -10.55 6.08 -28.66
C SER A 152 -10.76 4.63 -28.19
N LYS A 153 -9.89 3.69 -28.58
CA LYS A 153 -9.93 2.29 -28.10
C LYS A 153 -9.47 2.17 -26.64
N TYR A 154 -8.70 3.14 -26.16
CA TYR A 154 -7.98 3.10 -24.89
C TYR A 154 -8.59 4.03 -23.83
N ASP A 155 -9.68 4.73 -24.18
CA ASP A 155 -10.60 5.39 -23.26
C ASP A 155 -11.73 4.39 -22.94
N LEU A 156 -11.51 3.59 -21.90
CA LEU A 156 -12.32 2.47 -21.47
C LEU A 156 -13.61 2.91 -20.76
N ASN A 157 -13.63 4.10 -20.15
CA ASN A 157 -14.79 4.65 -19.44
C ASN A 157 -15.52 5.79 -20.21
N SER A 158 -14.98 6.23 -21.36
CA SER A 158 -15.50 7.32 -22.19
C SER A 158 -15.45 8.71 -21.53
N ASP A 159 -14.44 8.99 -20.71
CA ASP A 159 -14.23 10.29 -20.06
C ASP A 159 -13.33 11.25 -20.85
N GLY A 160 -12.75 10.78 -21.96
CA GLY A 160 -11.83 11.53 -22.80
C GLY A 160 -10.35 11.34 -22.46
N TYR A 161 -10.00 10.48 -21.49
CA TYR A 161 -8.62 10.12 -21.16
C TYR A 161 -8.29 8.71 -21.63
N VAL A 162 -7.02 8.52 -22.01
CA VAL A 162 -6.47 7.19 -22.26
C VAL A 162 -6.12 6.56 -20.91
N ASP A 163 -6.82 5.48 -20.55
CA ASP A 163 -6.73 4.82 -19.24
C ASP A 163 -5.51 3.91 -19.08
N ARG A 164 -4.92 3.49 -20.20
CA ARG A 164 -3.79 2.55 -20.25
C ARG A 164 -2.79 3.02 -21.29
N LEU A 165 -1.54 3.18 -20.91
CA LEU A 165 -0.45 3.41 -21.85
C LEU A 165 0.85 2.80 -21.33
N LEU A 166 1.45 1.91 -22.12
CA LEU A 166 2.77 1.35 -21.85
C LEU A 166 3.77 1.82 -22.91
N ILE A 167 4.87 2.40 -22.46
CA ILE A 167 6.01 2.76 -23.30
C ILE A 167 7.17 1.84 -22.96
N LEU A 168 7.60 1.04 -23.93
CA LEU A 168 8.76 0.17 -23.82
C LEU A 168 9.97 0.82 -24.45
N HIS A 169 10.98 1.14 -23.65
CA HIS A 169 12.28 1.50 -24.19
C HIS A 169 13.10 0.24 -24.47
N THR A 170 13.86 0.21 -25.58
CA THR A 170 14.55 -1.02 -26.03
C THR A 170 15.79 -1.40 -25.21
N THR A 171 16.13 -0.61 -24.21
CA THR A 171 17.29 -0.79 -23.34
C THR A 171 16.91 -1.54 -22.04
N VAL A 172 17.92 -1.94 -21.26
CA VAL A 172 17.72 -2.57 -19.96
C VAL A 172 17.37 -1.48 -18.93
N GLY A 173 16.34 -1.71 -18.12
CA GLY A 173 15.96 -0.81 -17.03
C GLY A 173 17.06 -0.67 -15.97
N GLN A 174 17.09 0.46 -15.28
CA GLN A 174 18.10 0.75 -14.25
C GLN A 174 17.94 -0.13 -13.01
N GLU A 175 16.72 -0.57 -12.70
CA GLU A 175 16.38 -1.42 -11.56
C GLU A 175 17.02 -2.83 -11.60
N VAL A 176 17.39 -3.31 -12.80
CA VAL A 176 18.15 -4.57 -12.98
C VAL A 176 19.64 -4.38 -12.62
N GLY A 177 20.05 -3.14 -12.30
CA GLY A 177 21.43 -2.72 -12.12
C GLY A 177 22.03 -2.19 -13.42
N GLY A 178 23.07 -1.36 -13.32
CA GLY A 178 23.70 -0.77 -14.50
C GLY A 178 24.35 0.59 -14.22
N ASN A 179 24.49 1.38 -15.28
CA ASN A 179 24.97 2.75 -15.19
C ASN A 179 23.83 3.71 -14.81
N SER A 180 24.20 4.86 -14.27
CA SER A 180 23.33 5.99 -13.90
C SER A 180 22.72 6.73 -15.09
N ASN A 181 22.72 6.12 -16.27
CA ASN A 181 22.22 6.71 -17.51
C ASN A 181 21.03 5.94 -18.07
N ARG A 182 20.64 4.83 -17.42
CA ARG A 182 19.47 4.02 -17.82
C ARG A 182 18.25 4.56 -17.11
N ILE A 183 17.13 4.49 -17.82
CA ILE A 183 15.82 4.81 -17.28
C ILE A 183 15.41 3.75 -16.25
N TRP A 184 14.94 4.18 -15.09
CA TRP A 184 14.26 3.35 -14.10
C TRP A 184 12.80 3.18 -14.50
N SER A 185 12.30 1.95 -14.56
CA SER A 185 10.88 1.69 -14.91
C SER A 185 9.93 2.38 -13.91
N HIS A 186 8.86 3.02 -14.38
CA HIS A 186 7.94 3.78 -13.53
C HIS A 186 6.55 3.96 -14.15
N PHE A 187 5.55 4.20 -13.31
CA PHE A 187 4.32 4.93 -13.62
C PHE A 187 4.40 6.37 -13.12
N THR A 188 3.91 7.32 -13.90
CA THR A 188 3.74 8.71 -13.44
C THR A 188 2.72 9.47 -14.29
N THR A 189 2.30 10.63 -13.79
CA THR A 189 1.47 11.60 -14.51
C THR A 189 2.34 12.57 -15.31
N LEU A 190 1.81 13.08 -16.43
CA LEU A 190 2.43 14.13 -17.22
C LEU A 190 2.15 15.49 -16.57
N ASP A 191 3.19 16.34 -16.44
CA ASP A 191 3.04 17.73 -15.98
C ASP A 191 2.10 18.54 -16.90
N GLU A 192 2.15 18.24 -18.20
CA GLU A 192 1.29 18.82 -19.23
C GLU A 192 0.53 17.72 -19.98
N ILE A 193 -0.79 17.74 -19.85
CA ILE A 193 -1.69 16.81 -20.54
C ILE A 193 -1.52 16.94 -22.05
N ILE A 194 -1.34 15.80 -22.72
CA ILE A 194 -1.18 15.75 -24.17
C ILE A 194 -2.56 15.61 -24.80
N ASP A 195 -3.02 16.66 -25.47
CA ASP A 195 -4.22 16.62 -26.32
C ASP A 195 -3.95 15.72 -27.54
N LEU A 196 -4.76 14.70 -27.75
CA LEU A 196 -4.69 13.78 -28.89
C LEU A 196 -5.61 14.20 -30.05
N GLY A 197 -6.43 15.22 -29.87
CA GLY A 197 -7.51 15.62 -30.79
C GLY A 197 -8.80 14.88 -30.47
N ASP A 198 -9.91 15.34 -31.08
CA ASP A 198 -11.25 14.73 -30.95
C ASP A 198 -11.76 14.58 -29.50
N GLY A 199 -11.25 15.40 -28.59
CA GLY A 199 -11.61 15.38 -27.17
C GLY A 199 -10.85 14.34 -26.33
N LEU A 200 -9.89 13.61 -26.94
CA LEU A 200 -9.06 12.62 -26.26
C LEU A 200 -7.76 13.21 -25.73
N LYS A 201 -7.28 12.70 -24.60
CA LYS A 201 -6.11 13.19 -23.88
C LYS A 201 -5.28 12.04 -23.32
N VAL A 202 -3.99 12.27 -23.10
CA VAL A 202 -3.13 11.41 -22.25
C VAL A 202 -2.69 12.22 -21.05
N GLY A 203 -3.01 11.71 -19.86
CA GLY A 203 -2.62 12.31 -18.58
C GLY A 203 -1.48 11.57 -17.88
N HIS A 204 -1.33 10.27 -18.09
CA HIS A 204 -0.31 9.45 -17.42
C HIS A 204 0.26 8.38 -18.35
N TYR A 205 1.37 7.77 -17.95
CA TYR A 205 1.98 6.67 -18.69
C TYR A 205 2.75 5.73 -17.75
N THR A 206 2.93 4.50 -18.21
CA THR A 206 3.92 3.58 -17.65
C THR A 206 5.08 3.45 -18.63
N MET A 207 6.31 3.39 -18.11
CA MET A 207 7.52 3.15 -18.89
C MET A 207 8.33 1.98 -18.31
N ALA A 208 8.77 1.06 -19.16
CA ALA A 208 9.57 -0.09 -18.73
C ALA A 208 10.60 -0.54 -19.79
N GLY A 209 11.64 -1.23 -19.33
CA GLY A 209 12.74 -1.68 -20.18
C GLY A 209 12.49 -3.03 -20.87
N LEU A 210 12.35 -3.02 -22.20
CA LEU A 210 12.24 -4.23 -23.02
C LEU A 210 13.56 -5.03 -23.06
N GLY A 211 14.70 -4.34 -22.91
CA GLY A 211 16.03 -4.96 -22.95
C GLY A 211 16.26 -5.96 -21.82
N SER A 212 15.48 -5.87 -20.74
CA SER A 212 15.47 -6.83 -19.63
C SER A 212 14.87 -8.19 -20.01
N GLY A 213 14.22 -8.29 -21.19
CA GLY A 213 13.59 -9.50 -21.67
C GLY A 213 12.56 -10.03 -20.68
N GLN A 214 12.50 -11.35 -20.50
CA GLN A 214 11.54 -11.99 -19.61
C GLN A 214 11.68 -11.54 -18.14
N SER A 215 12.87 -11.14 -17.71
CA SER A 215 13.10 -10.61 -16.36
C SER A 215 12.47 -9.23 -16.13
N GLY A 216 12.05 -8.52 -17.18
CA GLY A 216 11.35 -7.25 -17.06
C GLY A 216 9.82 -7.37 -16.93
N PHE A 217 9.25 -8.58 -17.06
CA PHE A 217 7.80 -8.77 -17.06
C PHE A 217 7.16 -8.30 -15.75
N GLY A 218 7.70 -8.74 -14.61
CA GLY A 218 7.18 -8.41 -13.28
C GLY A 218 7.23 -6.92 -12.99
N THR A 219 8.33 -6.25 -13.34
CA THR A 219 8.44 -4.78 -13.25
C THR A 219 7.41 -4.10 -14.14
N ALA A 220 7.27 -4.50 -15.41
CA ALA A 220 6.26 -3.91 -16.28
C ALA A 220 4.83 -4.10 -15.73
N MET A 221 4.50 -5.27 -15.17
CA MET A 221 3.19 -5.51 -14.57
C MET A 221 2.97 -4.70 -13.28
N HIS A 222 3.99 -4.57 -12.43
CA HIS A 222 3.97 -3.71 -11.25
C HIS A 222 3.59 -2.28 -11.63
N GLU A 223 4.30 -1.70 -12.60
CA GLU A 223 4.02 -0.33 -13.04
C GLU A 223 2.67 -0.18 -13.74
N MET A 224 2.21 -1.21 -14.46
CA MET A 224 0.88 -1.21 -15.09
C MET A 224 -0.25 -1.25 -14.05
N LEU A 225 -0.05 -1.88 -12.89
CA LEU A 225 -1.06 -1.90 -11.82
C LEU A 225 -1.24 -0.54 -11.16
N HIS A 226 -0.24 0.33 -11.15
CA HIS A 226 -0.43 1.73 -10.71
C HIS A 226 -1.43 2.50 -11.59
N GLN A 227 -1.49 2.22 -12.91
CA GLN A 227 -2.53 2.79 -13.78
C GLN A 227 -3.95 2.33 -13.40
N MET A 228 -4.07 1.31 -12.54
CA MET A 228 -5.33 0.80 -11.99
C MET A 228 -5.60 1.28 -10.56
N GLY A 229 -4.73 2.11 -10.00
CA GLY A 229 -4.85 2.64 -8.64
C GLY A 229 -4.11 1.83 -7.57
N ALA A 230 -3.30 0.84 -7.94
CA ALA A 230 -2.49 0.11 -6.96
C ALA A 230 -1.44 1.02 -6.32
N TYR A 231 -1.16 0.80 -5.03
CA TYR A 231 -0.12 1.50 -4.28
C TYR A 231 1.12 0.62 -4.07
N ASP A 232 2.27 1.25 -3.96
CA ASP A 232 3.50 0.64 -3.48
C ASP A 232 3.35 0.19 -2.04
N LEU A 233 3.66 -1.07 -1.81
CA LEU A 233 3.56 -1.72 -0.52
C LEU A 233 4.94 -1.96 0.11
N TYR A 234 6.01 -1.41 -0.46
CA TYR A 234 7.35 -1.33 0.10
C TYR A 234 7.71 0.14 0.37
N PRO A 235 8.70 0.44 1.23
CA PRO A 235 9.03 1.82 1.53
C PRO A 235 9.80 2.42 0.35
N SER A 236 9.22 3.45 -0.27
CA SER A 236 9.80 4.15 -1.41
C SER A 236 11.17 4.78 -1.06
N HIS A 237 12.07 4.85 -2.03
CA HIS A 237 13.52 5.07 -1.80
C HIS A 237 13.90 6.49 -1.31
N GLY A 238 12.98 7.45 -1.33
CA GLY A 238 13.26 8.85 -0.97
C GLY A 238 13.10 9.17 0.53
N GLN A 239 12.29 8.39 1.25
CA GLN A 239 11.85 8.71 2.61
C GLN A 239 12.00 7.54 3.60
N GLN A 240 12.82 6.53 3.28
CA GLN A 240 12.98 5.35 4.12
C GLN A 240 13.43 5.70 5.55
N SER A 241 12.50 5.63 6.50
CA SER A 241 12.77 5.73 7.94
C SER A 241 13.32 4.42 8.51
N SER A 242 13.21 3.32 7.76
CA SER A 242 13.59 1.97 8.16
C SER A 242 13.99 1.07 6.98
N LEU A 243 14.57 -0.10 7.27
CA LEU A 243 14.92 -1.13 6.29
C LEU A 243 13.77 -2.11 6.00
N TRP A 244 12.55 -1.82 6.48
CA TRP A 244 11.37 -2.67 6.32
C TRP A 244 11.13 -3.05 4.84
N LYS A 245 10.59 -4.24 4.58
CA LYS A 245 10.44 -4.80 3.23
C LYS A 245 9.04 -4.75 2.64
N GLY A 246 8.11 -4.11 3.33
CA GLY A 246 6.73 -4.09 2.88
C GLY A 246 6.05 -5.42 3.14
N VAL A 247 5.25 -5.80 2.15
CA VAL A 247 4.72 -7.15 2.03
C VAL A 247 5.71 -8.12 1.39
N GLY A 248 6.90 -7.67 1.00
CA GLY A 248 7.97 -8.52 0.46
C GLY A 248 7.57 -9.31 -0.78
N ASP A 249 8.07 -10.54 -0.88
CA ASP A 249 7.88 -11.47 -1.99
C ASP A 249 6.43 -11.97 -2.11
N TRP A 250 5.59 -11.65 -1.13
CA TRP A 250 4.18 -12.05 -1.08
C TRP A 250 3.27 -11.25 -2.02
N GLY A 251 3.66 -10.04 -2.43
CA GLY A 251 2.83 -9.16 -3.26
C GLY A 251 3.61 -8.48 -4.37
N ILE A 252 3.01 -8.37 -5.57
CA ILE A 252 3.65 -7.70 -6.71
C ILE A 252 3.97 -6.23 -6.45
N MET A 253 3.17 -5.55 -5.63
CA MET A 253 3.42 -4.15 -5.26
C MET A 253 4.54 -3.98 -4.23
N ALA A 254 5.36 -5.02 -4.00
CA ALA A 254 6.60 -5.01 -3.25
C ALA A 254 7.66 -5.83 -4.00
N SER A 255 8.57 -6.53 -3.31
CA SER A 255 9.61 -7.33 -3.97
C SER A 255 9.06 -8.54 -4.74
N GLY A 256 7.79 -8.90 -4.56
CA GLY A 256 7.14 -9.96 -5.31
C GLY A 256 7.12 -9.74 -6.83
N ASN A 257 7.34 -8.52 -7.33
CA ASN A 257 7.56 -8.28 -8.77
C ASN A 257 8.84 -8.97 -9.30
N TRP A 258 9.82 -9.24 -8.44
CA TRP A 258 11.09 -9.91 -8.79
C TRP A 258 11.05 -11.45 -8.67
N ASN A 259 9.93 -12.02 -8.24
CA ASN A 259 9.79 -13.47 -8.14
C ASN A 259 10.12 -14.17 -9.49
N GLY A 260 10.83 -15.29 -9.40
CA GLY A 260 11.35 -15.99 -10.58
C GLY A 260 12.31 -15.15 -11.44
N GLY A 261 13.03 -14.20 -10.81
CA GLY A 261 13.91 -13.26 -11.51
C GLY A 261 13.16 -12.27 -12.39
N GLY A 262 11.93 -11.92 -11.99
CA GLY A 262 11.03 -10.98 -12.69
C GLY A 262 10.16 -11.62 -13.78
N SER A 263 10.31 -12.92 -14.05
CA SER A 263 9.54 -13.61 -15.09
C SER A 263 8.16 -14.09 -14.64
N LYS A 264 7.96 -14.20 -13.32
CA LYS A 264 6.76 -14.75 -12.69
C LYS A 264 6.51 -14.01 -11.38
N PRO A 265 6.00 -12.77 -11.46
CA PRO A 265 5.74 -11.97 -10.27
C PRO A 265 4.66 -12.63 -9.40
N ALA A 266 4.61 -12.28 -8.11
CA ALA A 266 3.48 -12.61 -7.26
C ALA A 266 2.16 -12.06 -7.83
N LEU A 267 1.03 -12.62 -7.42
CA LEU A 267 -0.25 -11.92 -7.57
C LEU A 267 -0.34 -10.72 -6.60
N PRO A 268 -1.21 -9.73 -6.85
CA PRO A 268 -1.50 -8.70 -5.87
C PRO A 268 -2.15 -9.31 -4.63
N MET A 269 -1.92 -8.69 -3.48
CA MET A 269 -2.62 -9.04 -2.26
C MET A 269 -4.08 -8.60 -2.31
N SER A 270 -4.94 -9.19 -1.48
CA SER A 270 -6.37 -8.86 -1.45
C SER A 270 -6.67 -7.38 -1.23
N SER A 271 -5.88 -6.69 -0.42
CA SER A 271 -5.96 -5.23 -0.26
C SER A 271 -5.72 -4.49 -1.58
N THR A 272 -4.71 -4.88 -2.36
CA THR A 272 -4.46 -4.32 -3.69
C THR A 272 -5.57 -4.69 -4.67
N MET A 273 -6.05 -5.94 -4.65
CA MET A 273 -7.16 -6.39 -5.49
C MET A 273 -8.42 -5.54 -5.27
N GLU A 274 -8.81 -5.31 -4.01
CA GLU A 274 -9.90 -4.39 -3.67
C GLU A 274 -9.63 -2.97 -4.21
N THR A 275 -8.42 -2.46 -3.99
CA THR A 275 -8.03 -1.10 -4.42
C THR A 275 -8.17 -0.92 -5.93
N ILE A 276 -7.77 -1.91 -6.73
CA ILE A 276 -7.88 -1.84 -8.20
C ILE A 276 -9.27 -2.25 -8.73
N GLY A 277 -10.25 -2.49 -7.86
CA GLY A 277 -11.64 -2.80 -8.25
C GLY A 277 -11.95 -4.27 -8.48
N LEU A 278 -11.18 -5.20 -7.89
CA LEU A 278 -11.47 -6.63 -7.85
C LEU A 278 -11.95 -7.08 -6.48
N ASP A 279 -13.26 -7.15 -6.31
CA ASP A 279 -13.91 -7.58 -5.07
C ASP A 279 -13.98 -9.11 -4.91
N ASN A 280 -12.83 -9.78 -5.02
CA ASN A 280 -12.71 -11.24 -4.86
C ASN A 280 -12.58 -11.65 -3.38
N TYR A 281 -13.43 -11.09 -2.52
CA TYR A 281 -13.40 -11.34 -1.09
C TYR A 281 -14.78 -11.33 -0.44
N GLN A 282 -14.85 -11.84 0.79
CA GLN A 282 -16.02 -11.77 1.66
C GLN A 282 -15.70 -11.02 2.94
N VAL A 283 -16.53 -10.03 3.26
CA VAL A 283 -16.52 -9.42 4.60
C VAL A 283 -17.13 -10.41 5.58
N VAL A 284 -16.39 -10.71 6.65
CA VAL A 284 -16.82 -11.65 7.68
C VAL A 284 -17.59 -10.90 8.76
N ASP A 285 -18.87 -11.25 8.92
CA ASP A 285 -19.67 -10.83 10.08
C ASP A 285 -19.44 -11.81 11.24
N LEU A 286 -18.89 -11.31 12.35
CA LEU A 286 -18.57 -12.10 13.53
C LEU A 286 -19.82 -12.32 14.39
N SER A 287 -20.61 -13.32 14.01
CA SER A 287 -21.74 -13.80 14.81
C SER A 287 -21.36 -14.99 15.67
N TRP A 288 -21.81 -15.02 16.92
CA TRP A 288 -21.41 -16.03 17.91
C TRP A 288 -22.52 -17.01 18.27
N ILE A 289 -22.18 -18.30 18.32
CA ILE A 289 -23.01 -19.38 18.87
C ILE A 289 -22.28 -19.94 20.09
N GLN A 290 -22.96 -19.94 21.25
CA GLN A 290 -22.39 -20.50 22.47
C GLN A 290 -22.15 -22.01 22.31
N ASP A 291 -20.92 -22.43 22.58
CA ASP A 291 -20.51 -23.83 22.73
C ASP A 291 -19.93 -24.05 24.14
N ASP A 292 -19.66 -25.31 24.51
CA ASP A 292 -19.17 -25.66 25.85
C ASP A 292 -17.78 -25.06 26.12
N GLY A 293 -17.74 -23.93 26.84
CA GLY A 293 -16.52 -23.25 27.28
C GLY A 293 -15.93 -22.24 26.31
N PHE A 294 -16.54 -22.01 25.15
CA PHE A 294 -16.16 -20.98 24.17
C PHE A 294 -17.33 -20.65 23.24
N CYS A 295 -17.14 -19.70 22.33
CA CYS A 295 -18.12 -19.28 21.35
C CYS A 295 -17.62 -19.58 19.94
N GLN A 296 -18.45 -20.25 19.15
CA GLN A 296 -18.19 -20.57 17.76
C GLN A 296 -18.62 -19.41 16.87
N GLY A 297 -17.69 -18.95 16.03
CA GLY A 297 -17.94 -17.98 14.97
C GLY A 297 -18.11 -18.66 13.60
N PRO A 298 -18.08 -17.88 12.51
CA PRO A 298 -18.12 -18.43 11.16
C PRO A 298 -16.89 -19.29 10.84
N GLU A 299 -17.07 -20.27 9.97
CA GLU A 299 -15.97 -21.01 9.34
C GLU A 299 -15.65 -20.38 7.98
N LEU A 300 -14.39 -20.04 7.76
CA LEU A 300 -13.90 -19.50 6.49
C LEU A 300 -13.31 -20.65 5.68
N ILE A 301 -13.88 -20.93 4.52
CA ILE A 301 -13.50 -22.08 3.70
C ILE A 301 -12.84 -21.57 2.43
N PHE A 302 -11.62 -21.99 2.17
CA PHE A 302 -10.92 -21.68 0.93
C PHE A 302 -11.10 -22.82 -0.06
N ASP A 303 -11.43 -22.45 -1.30
CA ASP A 303 -11.25 -23.36 -2.42
C ASP A 303 -9.75 -23.45 -2.76
N VAL A 304 -9.32 -24.58 -3.32
CA VAL A 304 -7.94 -24.78 -3.76
C VAL A 304 -7.93 -25.07 -5.26
N GLY A 305 -6.92 -24.53 -5.95
CA GLY A 305 -6.77 -24.62 -7.40
C GLY A 305 -6.77 -23.25 -8.08
N GLN A 306 -6.68 -23.26 -9.41
CA GLN A 306 -6.37 -22.06 -10.20
C GLN A 306 -7.42 -20.94 -10.13
N ASN A 307 -8.66 -21.26 -9.73
CA ASN A 307 -9.78 -20.30 -9.68
C ASN A 307 -10.35 -20.21 -8.26
N SER A 308 -9.48 -20.21 -7.23
CA SER A 308 -9.94 -20.02 -5.85
C SER A 308 -10.52 -18.62 -5.68
N ASN A 309 -11.79 -18.55 -5.27
CA ASN A 309 -12.66 -17.42 -5.58
C ASN A 309 -12.92 -16.44 -4.42
N VAL A 310 -12.43 -16.68 -3.21
CA VAL A 310 -12.79 -15.81 -2.08
C VAL A 310 -11.70 -15.80 -1.01
N ASN A 311 -11.13 -14.61 -0.79
CA ASN A 311 -10.39 -14.27 0.42
C ASN A 311 -11.33 -13.63 1.46
N TYR A 312 -10.88 -13.46 2.69
CA TYR A 312 -11.74 -12.95 3.77
C TYR A 312 -11.19 -11.68 4.38
N LYS A 313 -12.08 -10.73 4.68
CA LYS A 313 -11.79 -9.44 5.32
C LYS A 313 -12.56 -9.34 6.63
N ILE A 314 -11.87 -9.11 7.74
CA ILE A 314 -12.47 -8.93 9.08
C ILE A 314 -12.16 -7.52 9.54
N MET A 315 -13.18 -6.72 9.87
CA MET A 315 -12.98 -5.43 10.52
C MET A 315 -12.56 -5.63 11.97
N ILE A 316 -11.50 -4.95 12.41
CA ILE A 316 -10.96 -5.06 13.78
C ILE A 316 -10.95 -3.73 14.54
N GLY A 317 -11.21 -2.62 13.84
CA GLY A 317 -11.25 -1.25 14.36
C GLY A 317 -11.91 -0.33 13.34
N GLN A 318 -11.99 0.96 13.64
CA GLN A 318 -12.49 1.93 12.68
C GLN A 318 -11.49 2.03 11.52
N ASP A 319 -11.95 1.71 10.30
CA ASP A 319 -11.11 1.74 9.09
C ASP A 319 -9.86 0.83 9.17
N GLU A 320 -9.91 -0.20 10.03
CA GLU A 320 -8.86 -1.19 10.23
C GLU A 320 -9.37 -2.61 9.96
N TYR A 321 -8.56 -3.39 9.24
CA TYR A 321 -8.97 -4.70 8.76
C TYR A 321 -7.85 -5.74 8.88
N VAL A 322 -8.27 -6.99 9.00
CA VAL A 322 -7.43 -8.18 8.83
C VAL A 322 -7.88 -8.90 7.57
N TRP A 323 -6.95 -9.15 6.68
CA TRP A 323 -7.13 -10.03 5.53
C TRP A 323 -6.63 -11.42 5.85
N ILE A 324 -7.37 -12.42 5.38
CA ILE A 324 -7.01 -13.83 5.47
C ILE A 324 -7.10 -14.41 4.06
N GLU A 325 -5.94 -14.82 3.55
CA GLU A 325 -5.75 -15.30 2.19
C GLU A 325 -5.16 -16.71 2.24
N TYR A 326 -5.57 -17.59 1.31
CA TYR A 326 -4.81 -18.81 1.07
C TYR A 326 -3.97 -18.62 -0.17
N ARG A 327 -2.65 -18.66 0.01
CA ARG A 327 -1.67 -18.45 -1.06
C ARG A 327 -1.05 -19.80 -1.44
N GLY A 328 -1.07 -20.12 -2.73
CA GLY A 328 -0.58 -21.40 -3.25
C GLY A 328 -1.49 -22.05 -4.28
N ASP A 329 -1.03 -23.20 -4.81
CA ASP A 329 -1.78 -24.06 -5.74
C ASP A 329 -2.20 -23.39 -7.07
N ASN A 330 -1.51 -22.33 -7.48
CA ASN A 330 -1.69 -21.63 -8.74
C ASN A 330 -0.33 -21.26 -9.39
N VAL A 331 -0.30 -20.84 -10.67
CA VAL A 331 0.95 -20.75 -11.45
C VAL A 331 1.91 -19.70 -10.89
N TYR A 332 1.38 -18.54 -10.50
CA TYR A 332 2.16 -17.41 -9.98
C TYR A 332 2.54 -17.56 -8.51
N ASP A 333 1.71 -18.22 -7.69
CA ASP A 333 2.02 -18.45 -6.27
C ASP A 333 3.03 -19.60 -6.06
N ASN A 334 3.33 -20.41 -7.08
CA ASN A 334 4.33 -21.50 -6.98
C ASN A 334 5.75 -21.00 -6.67
N LEU A 335 6.02 -19.70 -6.85
CA LEU A 335 7.31 -19.08 -6.54
C LEU A 335 7.28 -18.22 -5.29
N LEU A 336 6.18 -18.21 -4.55
CA LEU A 336 6.14 -17.61 -3.23
C LEU A 336 7.06 -18.37 -2.26
N PRO A 337 7.44 -17.75 -1.13
CA PRO A 337 8.27 -18.41 -0.13
C PRO A 337 7.69 -19.73 0.40
N ALA A 338 6.36 -19.83 0.50
CA ALA A 338 5.63 -21.07 0.79
C ALA A 338 4.14 -20.97 0.40
N SER A 339 3.46 -22.12 0.35
CA SER A 339 2.00 -22.18 0.30
C SER A 339 1.41 -22.25 1.71
N GLY A 340 0.32 -21.54 1.97
CA GLY A 340 -0.36 -21.56 3.25
C GLY A 340 -1.33 -20.41 3.44
N VAL A 341 -1.79 -20.23 4.68
CA VAL A 341 -2.69 -19.13 5.03
C VAL A 341 -1.83 -17.91 5.35
N LEU A 342 -1.93 -16.86 4.54
CA LEU A 342 -1.28 -15.58 4.76
C LEU A 342 -2.29 -14.64 5.43
N VAL A 343 -1.85 -13.96 6.49
CA VAL A 343 -2.68 -12.99 7.21
C VAL A 343 -2.00 -11.63 7.10
N SER A 344 -2.77 -10.59 6.77
CA SER A 344 -2.26 -9.22 6.73
C SER A 344 -3.17 -8.26 7.48
N TYR A 345 -2.57 -7.21 8.02
CA TYR A 345 -3.23 -6.09 8.68
C TYR A 345 -3.26 -4.90 7.73
N GLN A 346 -4.40 -4.22 7.64
CA GLN A 346 -4.61 -3.02 6.82
C GLN A 346 -5.18 -1.88 7.67
N ASP A 347 -4.71 -0.67 7.43
CA ASP A 347 -5.12 0.53 8.17
C ASP A 347 -5.24 1.73 7.23
N PHE A 348 -6.43 2.32 7.14
CA PHE A 348 -6.69 3.49 6.31
C PHE A 348 -6.52 4.82 7.05
N SER A 349 -6.15 4.82 8.34
CA SER A 349 -5.85 6.04 9.12
C SER A 349 -4.49 6.65 8.80
N VAL A 350 -3.75 6.07 7.85
CA VAL A 350 -2.40 6.50 7.46
C VAL A 350 -2.44 7.60 6.39
N ASP A 351 -1.39 8.41 6.34
CA ASP A 351 -1.19 9.42 5.30
C ASP A 351 -0.47 8.84 4.06
N GLY A 352 -0.30 9.66 3.02
CA GLY A 352 0.56 9.33 1.87
C GLY A 352 -0.14 8.66 0.68
N PHE A 353 -1.48 8.68 0.63
CA PHE A 353 -2.26 8.19 -0.52
C PHE A 353 -1.90 8.94 -1.81
N ASP A 354 -1.83 10.28 -1.75
CA ASP A 354 -1.61 11.14 -2.91
C ASP A 354 -0.23 10.94 -3.56
N ASP A 355 0.79 10.63 -2.74
CA ASP A 355 2.18 10.48 -3.17
C ASP A 355 2.62 9.01 -3.29
N ASN A 356 1.70 8.05 -3.08
CA ASN A 356 2.01 6.62 -3.09
C ASN A 356 3.09 6.22 -2.05
N GLU A 357 3.04 6.82 -0.86
CA GLU A 357 4.02 6.66 0.23
C GLU A 357 3.43 6.01 1.50
N LEU A 358 2.28 5.34 1.39
CA LEU A 358 1.49 4.83 2.52
C LEU A 358 2.20 3.74 3.36
N ASN A 359 3.24 3.11 2.81
CA ASN A 359 4.01 2.05 3.47
C ASN A 359 5.46 2.46 3.79
N VAL A 360 5.75 3.77 3.85
CA VAL A 360 7.07 4.31 4.19
C VAL A 360 7.39 4.21 5.69
N ASP A 361 6.43 4.48 6.57
CA ASP A 361 6.60 4.36 8.03
C ASP A 361 6.24 2.95 8.52
N ASN A 362 7.25 2.20 8.96
CA ASN A 362 7.03 0.86 9.51
C ASN A 362 6.24 0.81 10.82
N GLN A 363 6.07 1.94 11.50
CA GLN A 363 5.26 2.05 12.71
C GLN A 363 3.79 2.32 12.40
N ARG A 364 3.49 2.85 11.20
CA ARG A 364 2.15 3.22 10.74
C ARG A 364 1.90 2.71 9.31
N PRO A 365 1.98 1.39 9.08
CA PRO A 365 1.88 0.85 7.75
C PRO A 365 0.43 0.78 7.28
N TYR A 366 0.16 1.20 6.04
CA TYR A 366 -1.09 0.91 5.34
C TYR A 366 -1.40 -0.58 5.29
N LEU A 367 -0.39 -1.41 4.98
CA LEU A 367 -0.53 -2.86 4.88
C LEU A 367 0.72 -3.57 5.37
N LYS A 368 0.55 -4.62 6.18
CA LYS A 368 1.65 -5.46 6.65
C LYS A 368 1.27 -6.92 6.78
N ILE A 369 2.24 -7.81 6.61
CA ILE A 369 2.07 -9.23 6.90
C ILE A 369 2.12 -9.45 8.41
N ILE A 370 1.19 -10.25 8.93
CA ILE A 370 1.23 -10.81 10.28
C ILE A 370 1.95 -12.15 10.15
N GLU A 371 3.27 -12.16 10.29
CA GLU A 371 4.08 -13.37 10.11
C GLU A 371 3.74 -14.43 11.17
N ALA A 372 3.46 -15.64 10.70
CA ALA A 372 2.95 -16.73 11.55
C ALA A 372 3.94 -17.22 12.63
N ASP A 373 5.23 -16.92 12.48
CA ASP A 373 6.27 -17.21 13.46
C ASP A 373 6.48 -16.08 14.49
N GLY A 374 5.86 -14.92 14.29
CA GLY A 374 5.98 -13.73 15.13
C GLY A 374 7.36 -13.05 15.12
N ARG A 375 8.25 -13.34 14.15
CA ARG A 375 9.61 -12.79 14.11
C ARG A 375 9.67 -11.33 13.66
N GLN A 376 8.69 -10.86 12.90
CA GLN A 376 8.65 -9.52 12.31
C GLN A 376 9.88 -9.25 11.42
N ASP A 377 10.29 -10.23 10.61
CA ASP A 377 11.48 -10.18 9.76
C ASP A 377 11.30 -9.16 8.61
N LEU A 378 10.13 -9.13 7.96
CA LEU A 378 9.78 -8.08 6.98
C LEU A 378 9.82 -6.69 7.60
N LEU A 379 9.28 -6.55 8.82
CA LEU A 379 9.22 -5.27 9.56
C LEU A 379 10.61 -4.74 9.94
N GLN A 380 11.51 -5.66 10.26
CA GLN A 380 12.89 -5.37 10.68
C GLN A 380 13.87 -5.31 9.51
N GLY A 381 13.44 -5.65 8.29
CA GLY A 381 14.30 -5.65 7.11
C GLY A 381 15.25 -6.86 7.05
N MET A 382 14.93 -7.96 7.73
CA MET A 382 15.81 -9.12 7.87
C MET A 382 15.81 -10.02 6.63
N ASN A 383 14.66 -10.16 5.96
CA ASN A 383 14.49 -10.86 4.70
C ASN A 383 13.28 -10.27 3.93
N ASP A 384 13.05 -10.73 2.70
CA ASP A 384 11.94 -10.31 1.85
C ASP A 384 10.70 -11.23 1.99
N GLY A 385 10.63 -12.03 3.06
CA GLY A 385 9.60 -13.04 3.30
C GLY A 385 10.18 -14.46 3.29
N ASP A 386 9.65 -15.34 4.12
CA ASP A 386 10.07 -16.73 4.18
C ASP A 386 8.95 -17.73 4.49
N ALA A 387 9.27 -19.02 4.38
CA ALA A 387 8.28 -20.09 4.50
C ALA A 387 7.58 -20.17 5.87
N SER A 388 8.12 -19.52 6.90
CA SER A 388 7.53 -19.47 8.24
C SER A 388 6.51 -18.34 8.43
N ASP A 389 6.36 -17.43 7.45
CA ASP A 389 5.40 -16.34 7.53
C ASP A 389 3.95 -16.81 7.40
N VAL A 390 3.73 -17.99 6.80
CA VAL A 390 2.38 -18.54 6.57
C VAL A 390 1.90 -19.42 7.71
N PHE A 391 0.63 -19.25 8.05
CA PHE A 391 -0.06 -20.09 9.02
C PHE A 391 -0.34 -21.47 8.42
N THR A 392 0.04 -22.51 9.17
CA THR A 392 -0.07 -23.92 8.76
C THR A 392 -1.07 -24.68 9.65
N ASN A 393 -1.34 -25.94 9.32
CA ASN A 393 -2.32 -26.76 10.04
C ASN A 393 -2.03 -26.82 11.56
N GLY A 394 -3.04 -26.45 12.37
CA GLY A 394 -2.96 -26.41 13.82
C GLY A 394 -2.42 -25.10 14.41
N THR A 395 -2.06 -24.12 13.59
CA THR A 395 -1.67 -22.78 14.05
C THR A 395 -2.88 -21.93 14.39
N THR A 396 -2.65 -20.87 15.17
CA THR A 396 -3.70 -19.96 15.65
C THR A 396 -3.23 -18.50 15.61
N PHE A 397 -4.15 -17.58 15.33
CA PHE A 397 -3.92 -16.13 15.39
C PHE A 397 -5.16 -15.38 15.92
N GLY A 398 -4.98 -14.12 16.33
CA GLY A 398 -6.04 -13.28 16.90
C GLY A 398 -5.78 -12.98 18.38
N SER A 399 -6.68 -13.34 19.28
CA SER A 399 -6.49 -13.24 20.74
C SER A 399 -5.61 -14.34 21.33
N LYS A 400 -5.34 -15.40 20.56
CA LYS A 400 -4.51 -16.56 20.92
C LYS A 400 -3.53 -16.87 19.78
N GLY A 401 -2.36 -17.40 20.13
CA GLY A 401 -1.28 -17.66 19.16
C GLY A 401 -0.57 -16.37 18.78
N VAL A 402 -0.49 -16.07 17.49
CA VAL A 402 0.04 -14.77 17.03
C VAL A 402 -1.00 -13.70 17.30
N GLU A 403 -0.67 -12.80 18.23
CA GLU A 403 -1.59 -11.76 18.68
C GLU A 403 -1.87 -10.73 17.59
N ILE A 404 -3.15 -10.41 17.36
CA ILE A 404 -3.57 -9.31 16.48
C ILE A 404 -4.16 -8.20 17.32
N ARG A 405 -3.63 -6.99 17.14
CA ARG A 405 -4.06 -5.77 17.81
C ARG A 405 -4.39 -4.72 16.77
N ASN A 406 -5.36 -3.87 17.08
CA ASN A 406 -5.65 -2.68 16.30
C ASN A 406 -4.56 -1.60 16.54
N HIS A 407 -4.61 -0.47 15.83
CA HIS A 407 -3.62 0.61 15.90
C HIS A 407 -3.53 1.27 17.28
N ASP A 408 -4.59 1.18 18.08
CA ASP A 408 -4.67 1.64 19.47
C ASP A 408 -4.02 0.66 20.46
N GLY A 409 -3.72 -0.56 20.01
CA GLY A 409 -3.14 -1.63 20.81
C GLY A 409 -4.16 -2.53 21.53
N PHE A 410 -5.46 -2.38 21.28
CA PHE A 410 -6.48 -3.32 21.76
C PHE A 410 -6.34 -4.67 21.06
N LEU A 411 -6.36 -5.75 21.84
CA LEU A 411 -6.36 -7.12 21.32
C LEU A 411 -7.75 -7.43 20.78
N VAL A 412 -7.83 -8.05 19.60
CA VAL A 412 -9.11 -8.59 19.09
C VAL A 412 -9.69 -9.60 20.10
N ASP A 413 -11.01 -9.75 20.13
CA ASP A 413 -11.71 -10.63 21.09
C ASP A 413 -11.97 -12.05 20.54
N TRP A 414 -11.58 -12.31 19.30
CA TRP A 414 -11.70 -13.59 18.62
C TRP A 414 -10.32 -14.21 18.38
N TYR A 415 -10.26 -15.50 18.09
CA TYR A 415 -9.08 -16.17 17.56
C TYR A 415 -9.49 -17.15 16.47
N ALA A 416 -8.59 -17.36 15.53
CA ALA A 416 -8.73 -18.26 14.40
C ALA A 416 -7.91 -19.52 14.64
N GLU A 417 -8.47 -20.69 14.33
CA GLU A 417 -7.75 -21.96 14.25
C GLU A 417 -7.65 -22.41 12.80
N VAL A 418 -6.43 -22.63 12.32
CA VAL A 418 -6.14 -23.03 10.94
C VAL A 418 -6.17 -24.55 10.81
N SER A 419 -7.01 -25.06 9.91
CA SER A 419 -7.07 -26.48 9.55
C SER A 419 -6.85 -26.64 8.05
N ILE A 420 -5.76 -27.29 7.66
CA ILE A 420 -5.44 -27.54 6.25
C ILE A 420 -5.46 -29.06 6.03
N GLU A 421 -6.60 -29.57 5.57
CA GLU A 421 -6.77 -30.96 5.19
C GLU A 421 -6.96 -31.09 3.67
N ILE A 422 -8.19 -31.37 3.21
CA ILE A 422 -8.54 -31.40 1.78
C ILE A 422 -8.72 -29.96 1.26
N LYS A 423 -9.29 -29.10 2.09
CA LYS A 423 -9.43 -27.66 1.87
C LYS A 423 -8.94 -26.93 3.11
N PRO A 424 -8.31 -25.74 2.97
CA PRO A 424 -8.04 -24.86 4.10
C PRO A 424 -9.36 -24.35 4.68
N VAL A 425 -9.51 -24.51 5.99
CA VAL A 425 -10.65 -24.03 6.78
C VAL A 425 -10.11 -23.27 7.99
N ILE A 426 -10.62 -22.06 8.20
CA ILE A 426 -10.32 -21.24 9.37
C ILE A 426 -11.54 -21.19 10.26
N LYS A 427 -11.40 -21.71 11.48
CA LYS A 427 -12.49 -21.70 12.46
C LYS A 427 -12.32 -20.51 13.36
N ILE A 428 -13.24 -19.55 13.28
CA ILE A 428 -13.24 -18.39 14.16
C ILE A 428 -13.92 -18.77 15.48
N LYS A 429 -13.31 -18.40 16.60
CA LYS A 429 -13.78 -18.66 17.95
C LYS A 429 -13.58 -17.43 18.83
N SER A 430 -14.31 -17.36 19.93
CA SER A 430 -14.06 -16.39 21.00
C SER A 430 -14.22 -17.06 22.37
N ASP A 431 -13.56 -16.51 23.39
CA ASP A 431 -13.78 -16.94 24.77
C ASP A 431 -15.10 -16.40 25.34
N SER A 432 -15.67 -15.35 24.74
CA SER A 432 -16.95 -14.76 25.12
C SER A 432 -17.83 -14.51 23.89
N CYS A 433 -19.13 -14.79 23.98
CA CYS A 433 -20.07 -14.60 22.87
C CYS A 433 -20.48 -13.13 22.71
N GLN A 434 -20.11 -12.28 23.67
CA GLN A 434 -20.38 -10.86 23.66
C GLN A 434 -19.14 -10.13 24.16
N SER A 435 -18.70 -9.13 23.39
CA SER A 435 -17.71 -8.17 23.87
C SER A 435 -18.35 -7.29 24.93
N GLU A 436 -17.85 -7.36 26.16
CA GLU A 436 -18.40 -6.59 27.29
C GLU A 436 -17.83 -5.18 27.36
N LEU A 437 -16.71 -4.93 26.66
CA LEU A 437 -15.98 -3.67 26.69
C LEU A 437 -15.28 -3.44 25.35
N THR A 438 -15.63 -2.33 24.69
CA THR A 438 -14.89 -1.79 23.56
C THR A 438 -14.25 -0.46 23.96
N GLY A 439 -13.17 -0.09 23.26
CA GLY A 439 -12.45 1.15 23.57
C GLY A 439 -11.78 1.75 22.35
N ASN A 440 -11.53 3.05 22.44
CA ASN A 440 -10.80 3.84 21.46
C ASN A 440 -9.76 4.69 22.19
N LEU A 441 -8.50 4.59 21.77
CA LEU A 441 -7.40 5.45 22.17
C LEU A 441 -7.08 6.38 20.99
N PRO A 442 -6.12 7.30 21.15
CA PRO A 442 -5.57 7.99 19.99
C PRO A 442 -4.71 7.02 19.17
N ASP A 443 -4.94 7.03 17.87
CA ASP A 443 -4.36 6.12 16.88
C ASP A 443 -2.83 6.08 16.95
N HIS A 444 -2.28 4.88 16.80
CA HIS A 444 -0.84 4.59 16.77
C HIS A 444 -0.09 4.98 18.06
N SER A 445 0.66 6.08 18.01
CA SER A 445 1.48 6.56 19.12
C SER A 445 1.31 8.06 19.29
N ILE A 446 1.23 8.47 20.55
CA ILE A 446 1.02 9.87 20.93
C ILE A 446 2.31 10.50 21.42
N THR A 447 2.55 11.73 20.97
CA THR A 447 3.55 12.62 21.57
C THR A 447 2.86 13.48 22.61
N MET A 448 3.30 13.37 23.86
CA MET A 448 2.68 14.07 24.98
C MET A 448 3.56 15.21 25.50
N LEU A 449 2.94 16.32 25.87
CA LEU A 449 3.57 17.37 26.66
C LEU A 449 3.70 16.95 28.13
N ILE A 450 4.54 17.68 28.87
CA ILE A 450 4.70 17.48 30.31
C ILE A 450 3.35 17.71 31.00
N ASN A 451 2.91 16.72 31.79
CA ASN A 451 1.63 16.68 32.52
C ASN A 451 0.37 16.61 31.65
N GLU A 452 0.51 16.33 30.36
CA GLU A 452 -0.65 15.98 29.54
C GLU A 452 -1.20 14.60 29.96
N SER A 453 -2.49 14.41 29.71
CA SER A 453 -3.20 13.17 29.98
C SER A 453 -3.65 12.52 28.68
N ILE A 454 -3.81 11.20 28.69
CA ILE A 454 -4.32 10.47 27.52
C ILE A 454 -5.82 10.33 27.68
N GLU A 455 -6.57 10.69 26.64
CA GLU A 455 -8.01 10.44 26.58
C GLU A 455 -8.26 9.02 26.06
N LEU A 456 -9.15 8.29 26.73
CA LEU A 456 -9.57 6.94 26.37
C LEU A 456 -11.10 6.93 26.35
N SER A 457 -11.72 6.56 25.24
CA SER A 457 -13.17 6.34 25.19
C SER A 457 -13.46 4.86 25.41
N LEU A 458 -14.35 4.54 26.35
CA LEU A 458 -14.79 3.17 26.60
C LEU A 458 -16.31 3.07 26.50
N LEU A 459 -16.78 1.97 25.92
CA LEU A 459 -18.18 1.58 25.89
C LEU A 459 -18.30 0.17 26.50
N SER A 460 -19.17 0.02 27.50
CA SER A 460 -19.49 -1.28 28.08
C SER A 460 -20.94 -1.67 27.84
N THR A 461 -21.19 -2.97 27.70
CA THR A 461 -22.56 -3.52 27.62
C THR A 461 -23.19 -3.74 28.99
N ILE A 462 -22.42 -3.58 30.07
CA ILE A 462 -22.86 -3.73 31.46
C ILE A 462 -22.44 -2.52 32.30
N ASP A 463 -23.09 -2.33 33.45
CA ASP A 463 -22.63 -1.37 34.46
C ASP A 463 -21.41 -1.98 35.18
N CYS A 464 -20.29 -1.26 35.23
CA CYS A 464 -19.09 -1.76 35.92
C CYS A 464 -18.10 -0.67 36.33
N GLN A 465 -17.14 -1.03 37.17
CA GLN A 465 -15.97 -0.21 37.47
C GLN A 465 -14.74 -0.75 36.76
N ILE A 466 -14.04 0.11 36.04
CA ILE A 466 -12.79 -0.25 35.37
C ILE A 466 -11.68 -0.45 36.40
N SER A 467 -11.14 -1.66 36.41
CA SER A 467 -9.93 -2.05 37.11
C SER A 467 -8.74 -1.91 36.15
N ASN A 468 -7.81 -1.00 36.49
CA ASN A 468 -6.61 -0.74 35.71
C ASN A 468 -5.50 -1.73 36.06
N GLN A 469 -5.06 -2.54 35.11
CA GLN A 469 -3.89 -3.42 35.22
C GLN A 469 -2.78 -3.04 34.22
N LEU A 470 -2.84 -1.84 33.65
CA LEU A 470 -1.81 -1.34 32.75
C LEU A 470 -0.51 -1.05 33.49
N GLN A 471 0.60 -1.36 32.82
CA GLN A 471 1.96 -1.09 33.26
C GLN A 471 2.67 -0.29 32.18
N SER A 472 3.52 0.66 32.59
CA SER A 472 4.39 1.38 31.66
C SER A 472 5.79 0.76 31.67
N THR A 473 6.44 0.73 30.52
CA THR A 473 7.82 0.22 30.40
C THR A 473 8.85 1.10 31.11
N ASP A 474 8.53 2.38 31.34
CA ASP A 474 9.38 3.32 32.08
C ASP A 474 9.17 3.30 33.61
N GLY A 475 8.27 2.43 34.11
CA GLY A 475 8.04 2.19 35.54
C GLY A 475 7.13 3.22 36.22
N ARG A 476 6.58 4.19 35.49
CA ARG A 476 5.55 5.10 36.00
C ARG A 476 4.24 4.35 36.26
N LEU A 477 3.51 4.77 37.29
CA LEU A 477 2.19 4.22 37.60
C LEU A 477 1.13 5.00 36.83
N ILE A 478 0.13 4.27 36.34
CA ILE A 478 -0.97 4.81 35.53
C ILE A 478 -2.22 4.83 36.40
N ALA A 479 -2.91 5.97 36.41
CA ALA A 479 -4.21 6.12 37.07
C ALA A 479 -5.28 6.47 36.02
N ILE A 480 -6.46 5.87 36.16
CA ILE A 480 -7.64 6.17 35.36
C ILE A 480 -8.61 6.94 36.27
N SER A 481 -8.99 8.16 35.89
CA SER A 481 -10.05 8.90 36.57
C SER A 481 -11.43 8.51 36.06
N ASP A 482 -12.44 8.66 36.92
CA ASP A 482 -13.85 8.43 36.59
C ASP A 482 -14.15 7.02 36.04
N ASN A 483 -13.58 6.00 36.67
CA ASN A 483 -13.62 4.61 36.20
C ASN A 483 -14.99 3.90 36.23
N GLU A 484 -16.08 4.58 36.55
CA GLU A 484 -17.45 4.02 36.48
C GLU A 484 -18.02 4.10 35.06
N LEU A 485 -18.37 2.95 34.48
CA LEU A 485 -19.06 2.83 33.20
C LEU A 485 -20.51 2.42 33.41
N TYR A 486 -21.39 2.89 32.52
CA TYR A 486 -22.80 2.54 32.50
C TYR A 486 -23.12 1.87 31.17
N ALA A 487 -23.95 0.83 31.21
CA ALA A 487 -24.30 0.02 30.06
C ALA A 487 -24.82 0.87 28.88
N GLY A 488 -24.20 0.71 27.72
CA GLY A 488 -24.60 1.37 26.47
C GLY A 488 -24.27 2.86 26.40
N ILE A 489 -23.51 3.42 27.35
CA ILE A 489 -23.08 4.82 27.34
C ILE A 489 -21.57 4.86 27.17
N GLU A 490 -21.12 5.38 26.03
CA GLU A 490 -19.71 5.67 25.82
C GLU A 490 -19.25 6.76 26.79
N LYS A 491 -18.11 6.53 27.44
CA LYS A 491 -17.54 7.45 28.40
C LYS A 491 -16.07 7.71 28.10
N LYS A 492 -15.72 8.99 28.06
CA LYS A 492 -14.34 9.47 28.01
C LYS A 492 -13.73 9.40 29.40
N LEU A 493 -12.64 8.65 29.51
CA LEU A 493 -11.80 8.51 30.69
C LEU A 493 -10.46 9.18 30.44
N THR A 494 -9.76 9.49 31.52
CA THR A 494 -8.46 10.14 31.46
C THR A 494 -7.41 9.26 32.14
N LEU A 495 -6.38 8.90 31.37
CA LEU A 495 -5.20 8.21 31.86
C LEU A 495 -4.12 9.24 32.23
N THR A 496 -3.59 9.12 33.44
CA THR A 496 -2.53 10.00 33.96
C THR A 496 -1.37 9.18 34.50
N PHE A 497 -0.16 9.72 34.36
CA PHE A 497 1.03 9.17 34.99
C PHE A 497 1.25 9.81 36.36
N ASN A 498 1.68 9.01 37.34
CA ASN A 498 1.96 9.49 38.70
C ASN A 498 3.18 10.43 38.80
N SER A 499 4.02 10.48 37.77
CA SER A 499 5.20 11.34 37.70
C SER A 499 5.48 11.81 36.27
N VAL A 500 6.29 12.87 36.18
CA VAL A 500 6.73 13.46 34.91
C VAL A 500 7.70 12.50 34.19
N SER A 501 7.56 12.37 32.87
CA SER A 501 8.49 11.60 32.03
C SER A 501 9.86 12.29 31.92
N ASN A 502 10.86 11.52 31.50
CA ASN A 502 12.07 12.12 30.97
C ASN A 502 11.75 12.75 29.60
N PRO A 503 12.28 13.94 29.27
CA PRO A 503 12.14 14.49 27.92
C PRO A 503 12.71 13.52 26.87
N ASN A 504 12.04 13.42 25.72
CA ASN A 504 12.44 12.56 24.59
C ASN A 504 12.55 11.06 24.96
N SER A 505 11.71 10.57 25.87
CA SER A 505 11.60 9.14 26.17
C SER A 505 10.34 8.53 25.56
N LEU A 506 10.45 7.31 25.04
CA LEU A 506 9.32 6.47 24.64
C LEU A 506 8.90 5.58 25.82
N THR A 507 7.59 5.41 26.03
CA THR A 507 7.04 4.39 26.92
C THR A 507 5.95 3.61 26.21
N LYS A 508 5.88 2.30 26.46
CA LYS A 508 4.79 1.44 26.02
C LYS A 508 3.89 1.09 27.19
N LEU A 509 2.58 1.09 26.98
CA LEU A 509 1.60 0.62 27.94
C LEU A 509 1.21 -0.82 27.60
N THR A 510 1.22 -1.72 28.59
CA THR A 510 0.80 -3.11 28.42
C THR A 510 -0.02 -3.57 29.62
N GLY A 511 -1.02 -4.42 29.40
CA GLY A 511 -1.84 -4.96 30.48
C GLY A 511 -3.28 -5.17 30.05
N LYS A 512 -4.19 -5.15 31.04
CA LYS A 512 -5.62 -5.34 30.84
C LYS A 512 -6.40 -4.20 31.48
N LEU A 513 -7.49 -3.82 30.83
CA LEU A 513 -8.60 -3.10 31.44
C LEU A 513 -9.70 -4.12 31.70
N VAL A 514 -10.16 -4.20 32.94
CA VAL A 514 -11.16 -5.19 33.35
C VAL A 514 -12.39 -4.47 33.88
N CYS A 515 -13.54 -4.80 33.33
CA CYS A 515 -14.86 -4.38 33.81
C CYS A 515 -15.22 -5.30 34.99
N GLY A 516 -15.37 -4.75 36.20
CA GLY A 516 -15.60 -5.52 37.43
C GLY A 516 -16.40 -4.81 38.51
#